data_AF-A0A525VQN9-F1
#
_entry.id   AF-A0A525VQN9-F1
#
_cell.length_a   1.000
_cell.length_b   1.000
_cell.length_c   1.000
_cell.angle_alpha   90.00
_cell.angle_beta   90.00
_cell.angle_gamma   90.00
#
_symmetry.space_group_name_H-M   'P 1'
#
loop_
_entity.id
_entity.type
_entity.pdbx_description
1 polymer ?
#
loop_
_entity_poly.entity_id
_entity_poly.type
_entity_poly.pdbx_seq_one_letter_code
_entity_poly.pdbx_strand_id
1 'polypeptide(L)'
;MNDPIGCGCSKQDETDLESRIKQVEAAIKEYESQIKEWEAKEKSAKESLFLTNDNRGSVQGSVGFRMSTVRTANARSFAAETDAGCFTTIDPNATSCLRGALQDHESVHKKACEANKSLNPFVDWRDKQRVVDYMKEEQAGYRKESERLQQELQKMKKYCSLDKSIRWALERAAADRERLKEAYEDVNGLRKVLR
;
A
#
# COMPACT_ATOMS: atom_id res chain seq x y z
N MET A 1 15.62 -2.41 25.08
CA MET A 1 14.30 -3.03 25.17
C MET A 1 13.88 -3.31 23.75
N ASN A 2 14.08 -4.55 23.29
CA ASN A 2 13.81 -4.95 21.91
C ASN A 2 12.46 -5.66 21.90
N ASP A 3 11.45 -5.01 21.34
CA ASP A 3 10.13 -5.63 21.16
C ASP A 3 10.24 -6.86 20.24
N PRO A 4 9.55 -7.97 20.54
CA PRO A 4 9.86 -9.27 19.94
C PRO A 4 9.37 -9.37 18.48
N ILE A 5 10.23 -10.00 17.68
CA ILE A 5 10.23 -10.11 16.21
C ILE A 5 9.01 -10.85 15.61
N GLY A 6 8.10 -11.41 16.41
CA GLY A 6 6.86 -12.05 15.92
C GLY A 6 5.61 -11.16 15.85
N CYS A 7 5.61 -9.98 16.48
CA CYS A 7 4.44 -9.08 16.57
C CYS A 7 4.86 -7.61 16.56
N GLY A 8 5.65 -7.18 15.56
CA GLY A 8 6.13 -5.79 15.44
C GLY A 8 5.04 -4.71 15.27
N CYS A 9 3.77 -5.07 15.46
CA CYS A 9 2.59 -4.22 15.39
C CYS A 9 1.92 -4.17 16.76
N SER A 10 1.65 -2.97 17.25
CA SER A 10 0.90 -2.70 18.47
C SER A 10 -0.61 -2.91 18.28
N LYS A 11 -1.39 -2.90 19.37
CA LYS A 11 -2.86 -2.85 19.30
C LYS A 11 -3.38 -1.60 18.58
N GLN A 12 -2.64 -0.50 18.67
CA GLN A 12 -2.96 0.70 17.91
C GLN A 12 -2.78 0.44 16.41
N ASP A 13 -1.73 -0.29 16.01
CA ASP A 13 -1.53 -0.66 14.60
C ASP A 13 -2.64 -1.56 14.08
N GLU A 14 -3.19 -2.47 14.91
CA GLU A 14 -4.38 -3.25 14.54
C GLU A 14 -5.57 -2.34 14.24
N THR A 15 -5.84 -1.37 15.13
CA THR A 15 -6.91 -0.38 14.95
C THR A 15 -6.71 0.45 13.68
N ASP A 16 -5.46 0.88 13.43
CA ASP A 16 -5.09 1.67 12.27
C ASP A 16 -5.28 0.86 10.97
N LEU A 17 -4.85 -0.41 10.95
CA LEU A 17 -5.01 -1.32 9.82
C LEU A 17 -6.48 -1.58 9.51
N GLU A 18 -7.29 -1.95 10.52
CA GLU A 18 -8.73 -2.21 10.32
C GLU A 18 -9.46 -0.96 9.83
N SER A 19 -9.14 0.21 10.38
CA SER A 19 -9.70 1.48 9.93
C SER A 19 -9.24 1.82 8.51
N ARG A 20 -7.97 1.56 8.15
CA ARG A 20 -7.47 1.83 6.81
C ARG A 20 -8.10 0.88 5.79
N ILE A 21 -8.28 -0.40 6.11
CA ILE A 21 -9.00 -1.35 5.24
C ILE A 21 -10.40 -0.83 4.91
N LYS A 22 -11.19 -0.39 5.91
CA LYS A 22 -12.52 0.19 5.68
C LYS A 22 -12.47 1.41 4.74
N GLN A 23 -11.50 2.29 4.96
CA GLN A 23 -11.29 3.49 4.12
C GLN A 23 -10.94 3.10 2.68
N VAL A 24 -9.98 2.19 2.49
CA VAL A 24 -9.53 1.73 1.17
C VAL A 24 -10.66 1.02 0.41
N GLU A 25 -11.46 0.19 1.09
CA GLU A 25 -12.64 -0.44 0.49
C GLU A 25 -13.70 0.60 0.07
N ALA A 26 -13.90 1.64 0.87
CA ALA A 26 -14.79 2.75 0.52
C ALA A 26 -14.26 3.54 -0.69
N ALA A 27 -12.96 3.80 -0.75
CA ALA A 27 -12.31 4.46 -1.87
C ALA A 27 -12.46 3.65 -3.17
N ILE A 28 -12.20 2.35 -3.13
CA ILE A 28 -12.35 1.46 -4.30
C ILE A 28 -13.78 1.49 -4.82
N LYS A 29 -14.79 1.36 -3.94
CA LYS A 29 -16.21 1.39 -4.34
C LYS A 29 -16.61 2.74 -4.94
N GLU A 30 -16.11 3.83 -4.38
CA GLU A 30 -16.38 5.17 -4.88
C GLU A 30 -15.74 5.40 -6.25
N TYR A 31 -14.48 4.99 -6.45
CA TYR A 31 -13.85 5.02 -7.77
C TYR A 31 -14.59 4.13 -8.78
N GLU A 32 -15.06 2.94 -8.39
CA GLU A 32 -15.87 2.07 -9.28
C GLU A 32 -17.15 2.75 -9.74
N SER A 33 -17.81 3.52 -8.88
CA SER A 33 -19.00 4.30 -9.24
C SER A 33 -18.62 5.44 -10.19
N GLN A 34 -17.63 6.24 -9.82
CA GLN A 34 -17.23 7.41 -10.60
C GLN A 34 -16.67 7.03 -11.97
N ILE A 35 -15.87 5.96 -12.08
CA ILE A 35 -15.37 5.46 -13.36
C ILE A 35 -16.53 5.18 -14.32
N LYS A 36 -17.58 4.48 -13.87
CA LYS A 36 -18.76 4.20 -14.71
C LYS A 36 -19.46 5.48 -15.16
N GLU A 37 -19.63 6.43 -14.24
CA GLU A 37 -20.28 7.71 -14.54
C GLU A 37 -19.48 8.54 -15.55
N TRP A 38 -18.16 8.64 -15.37
CA TRP A 38 -17.28 9.40 -16.27
C TRP A 38 -17.11 8.71 -17.62
N GLU A 39 -17.00 7.39 -17.68
CA GLU A 39 -17.01 6.64 -18.95
C GLU A 39 -18.33 6.86 -19.72
N ALA A 40 -19.47 6.92 -19.02
CA ALA A 40 -20.75 7.24 -19.64
C ALA A 40 -20.80 8.69 -20.16
N LYS A 41 -20.23 9.65 -19.41
CA LYS A 41 -20.11 11.05 -19.84
C LYS A 41 -19.25 11.19 -21.10
N GLU A 42 -18.06 10.60 -21.12
CA GLU A 42 -17.17 10.60 -22.30
C GLU A 42 -17.85 9.97 -23.52
N LYS A 43 -18.54 8.84 -23.34
CA LYS A 43 -19.29 8.17 -24.41
C LYS A 43 -20.42 9.06 -24.96
N SER A 44 -21.12 9.77 -24.08
CA SER A 44 -22.26 10.63 -24.46
C SER A 44 -21.78 11.89 -25.17
N ALA A 45 -20.67 12.48 -24.72
CA ALA A 45 -20.04 13.63 -25.32
C ALA A 45 -19.24 13.31 -26.60
N LYS A 46 -18.93 12.02 -26.84
CA LYS A 46 -18.02 11.55 -27.91
C LYS A 46 -16.63 12.18 -27.84
N GLU A 47 -16.17 12.49 -26.64
CA GLU A 47 -14.88 13.12 -26.38
C GLU A 47 -14.25 12.55 -25.10
N SER A 48 -12.93 12.48 -25.07
CA SER A 48 -12.18 12.11 -23.86
C SER A 48 -12.05 13.32 -22.95
N LEU A 49 -12.34 13.15 -21.66
CA LEU A 49 -12.27 14.24 -20.69
C LEU A 49 -10.90 14.18 -20.01
N PHE A 50 -10.10 15.22 -20.20
CA PHE A 50 -8.79 15.34 -19.59
C PHE A 50 -8.89 15.76 -18.12
N LEU A 51 -7.91 15.32 -17.33
CA LEU A 51 -7.78 15.70 -15.94
C LEU A 51 -7.51 17.20 -15.85
N THR A 52 -8.23 17.87 -14.96
CA THR A 52 -8.07 19.27 -14.60
C THR A 52 -8.02 19.38 -13.08
N ASN A 53 -7.54 20.49 -12.55
CA ASN A 53 -7.54 20.71 -11.10
C ASN A 53 -8.97 20.61 -10.51
N ASP A 54 -9.97 21.11 -11.24
CA ASP A 54 -11.36 21.12 -10.79
C ASP A 54 -11.94 19.71 -10.72
N ASN A 55 -11.81 18.91 -11.79
CA ASN A 55 -12.35 17.56 -11.79
C ASN A 55 -11.55 16.62 -10.88
N ARG A 56 -10.23 16.81 -10.77
CA ARG A 56 -9.40 16.08 -9.79
C ARG A 56 -9.84 16.38 -8.36
N GLY A 57 -10.02 17.66 -8.03
CA GLY A 57 -10.52 18.09 -6.72
C GLY A 57 -11.91 17.52 -6.41
N SER A 58 -12.81 17.49 -7.39
CA SER A 58 -14.13 16.88 -7.23
C SER A 58 -14.06 15.37 -6.98
N VAL A 59 -13.26 14.64 -7.76
CA VAL A 59 -13.07 13.19 -7.64
C VAL A 59 -12.48 12.84 -6.27
N GLN A 60 -11.34 13.46 -5.94
CA GLN A 60 -10.64 13.25 -4.67
C GLN A 60 -11.47 13.68 -3.47
N GLY A 61 -12.26 14.75 -3.60
CA GLY A 61 -13.18 15.22 -2.56
C GLY A 61 -14.27 14.20 -2.24
N SER A 62 -14.91 13.61 -3.26
CA SER A 62 -15.93 12.57 -3.04
C SER A 62 -15.33 11.31 -2.40
N VAL A 63 -14.17 10.85 -2.89
CA VAL A 63 -13.45 9.70 -2.32
C VAL A 63 -13.05 9.97 -0.87
N GLY A 64 -12.45 11.13 -0.60
CA GLY A 64 -12.05 11.55 0.74
C GLY A 64 -13.25 11.61 1.71
N PHE A 65 -14.40 12.11 1.25
CA PHE A 65 -15.63 12.09 2.04
C PHE A 65 -16.05 10.66 2.39
N ARG A 66 -16.10 9.74 1.42
CA ARG A 66 -16.43 8.33 1.67
C ARG A 66 -15.47 7.67 2.65
N MET A 67 -14.16 7.88 2.49
CA MET A 67 -13.16 7.38 3.43
C MET A 67 -13.39 7.93 4.84
N SER A 68 -13.63 9.24 4.98
CA SER A 68 -13.80 9.88 6.30
C SER A 68 -14.99 9.32 7.09
N THR A 69 -16.09 8.99 6.41
CA THR A 69 -17.32 8.48 7.05
C THR A 69 -17.20 7.07 7.63
N VAL A 70 -16.24 6.28 7.16
CA VAL A 70 -16.02 4.90 7.65
C VAL A 70 -14.77 4.78 8.53
N ARG A 71 -14.02 5.89 8.70
CA ARG A 71 -12.84 5.94 9.53
C ARG A 71 -13.21 5.71 11.00
N THR A 72 -12.41 4.91 11.69
CA THR A 72 -12.56 4.70 13.13
C THR A 72 -11.95 5.89 13.89
N ALA A 73 -12.67 6.42 14.88
CA ALA A 73 -12.35 7.71 15.52
C ALA A 73 -10.94 7.80 16.15
N ASN A 74 -10.43 6.70 16.71
CA ASN A 74 -9.11 6.61 17.34
C ASN A 74 -8.01 6.08 16.42
N ALA A 75 -8.30 5.84 15.12
CA ALA A 75 -7.29 5.41 14.18
C ALA A 75 -6.41 6.59 13.75
N ARG A 76 -5.09 6.36 13.73
CA ARG A 76 -4.11 7.29 13.15
C ARG A 76 -4.25 7.26 11.62
N SER A 77 -3.89 8.38 10.99
CA SER A 77 -3.88 8.51 9.55
C SER A 77 -2.47 8.94 9.13
N PHE A 78 -1.96 8.26 8.11
CA PHE A 78 -0.63 8.50 7.57
C PHE A 78 -0.78 8.66 6.07
N ALA A 79 -0.06 9.63 5.51
CA ALA A 79 -0.10 9.97 4.10
C ALA A 79 1.07 9.34 3.34
N ALA A 80 0.89 9.28 2.04
CA ALA A 80 1.94 9.00 1.09
C ALA A 80 1.64 9.78 -0.20
N GLU A 81 2.68 10.08 -0.97
CA GLU A 81 2.56 10.80 -2.22
C GLU A 81 3.68 10.43 -3.19
N THR A 82 3.38 10.54 -4.48
CA THR A 82 4.34 10.54 -5.57
C THR A 82 4.35 11.92 -6.22
N ASP A 83 5.51 12.57 -6.26
CA ASP A 83 5.66 13.89 -6.86
C ASP A 83 5.87 13.83 -8.38
N ALA A 84 5.87 15.00 -9.04
CA ALA A 84 6.07 15.11 -10.49
C ALA A 84 7.47 14.63 -10.96
N GLY A 85 8.44 14.52 -10.04
CA GLY A 85 9.75 13.91 -10.27
C GLY A 85 9.74 12.37 -10.15
N CYS A 86 8.58 11.77 -9.90
CA CYS A 86 8.38 10.36 -9.60
C CYS A 86 9.05 9.90 -8.29
N PHE A 87 9.33 10.83 -7.37
CA PHE A 87 9.80 10.51 -6.03
C PHE A 87 8.61 10.21 -5.14
N THR A 88 8.72 9.10 -4.40
CA THR A 88 7.69 8.65 -3.46
C THR A 88 8.07 9.06 -2.05
N THR A 89 7.20 9.79 -1.37
CA THR A 89 7.34 10.15 0.04
C THR A 89 6.29 9.42 0.85
N ILE A 90 6.72 8.76 1.93
CA ILE A 90 5.82 8.13 2.90
C ILE A 90 5.94 8.91 4.21
N ASP A 91 4.83 9.11 4.91
CA ASP A 91 4.84 9.74 6.23
C ASP A 91 5.91 9.08 7.14
N PRO A 92 6.87 9.85 7.67
CA PRO A 92 7.96 9.30 8.48
C PRO A 92 7.46 8.61 9.75
N ASN A 93 6.28 8.97 10.23
CA ASN A 93 5.64 8.39 11.41
C ASN A 93 4.80 7.14 11.09
N ALA A 94 4.59 6.80 9.81
CA ALA A 94 3.89 5.58 9.42
C ALA A 94 4.59 4.37 10.04
N THR A 95 3.85 3.57 10.79
CA THR A 95 4.43 2.39 11.45
C THR A 95 4.86 1.35 10.42
N SER A 96 5.76 0.45 10.79
CA SER A 96 6.22 -0.63 9.90
C SER A 96 5.06 -1.47 9.35
N CYS A 97 3.96 -1.58 10.10
CA CYS A 97 2.77 -2.36 9.75
C CYS A 97 1.90 -1.69 8.68
N LEU A 98 1.93 -0.37 8.59
CA LEU A 98 1.19 0.38 7.56
C LEU A 98 2.07 0.80 6.39
N ARG A 99 3.36 1.08 6.65
CA ARG A 99 4.31 1.64 5.68
C ARG A 99 4.39 0.83 4.40
N GLY A 100 4.41 -0.50 4.49
CA GLY A 100 4.44 -1.37 3.31
C GLY A 100 3.23 -1.19 2.40
N ALA A 101 2.04 -0.97 2.96
CA ALA A 101 0.81 -0.78 2.18
C ALA A 101 0.83 0.57 1.44
N LEU A 102 1.28 1.62 2.11
CA LEU A 102 1.49 2.94 1.50
C LEU A 102 2.53 2.88 0.38
N GLN A 103 3.64 2.15 0.59
CA GLN A 103 4.65 1.94 -0.46
C GLN A 103 4.09 1.19 -1.67
N ASP A 104 3.26 0.18 -1.45
CA ASP A 104 2.64 -0.57 -2.55
C ASP A 104 1.64 0.31 -3.32
N HIS A 105 0.91 1.19 -2.64
CA HIS A 105 0.07 2.22 -3.28
C HIS A 105 0.92 3.13 -4.17
N GLU A 106 1.93 3.78 -3.60
CA GLU A 106 2.79 4.71 -4.33
C GLU A 106 3.58 4.02 -5.45
N SER A 107 3.83 2.71 -5.37
CA SER A 107 4.46 1.96 -6.46
C SER A 107 3.65 2.01 -7.77
N VAL A 108 2.33 2.17 -7.68
CA VAL A 108 1.45 2.32 -8.84
C VAL A 108 1.65 3.68 -9.47
N HIS A 109 1.57 4.75 -8.68
CA HIS A 109 1.79 6.13 -9.14
C HIS A 109 3.21 6.33 -9.67
N LYS A 110 4.23 5.82 -8.98
CA LYS A 110 5.61 5.86 -9.44
C LYS A 110 5.77 5.22 -10.81
N LYS A 111 5.21 4.02 -11.01
CA LYS A 111 5.27 3.33 -12.30
C LYS A 111 4.56 4.12 -13.41
N ALA A 112 3.40 4.70 -13.11
CA ALA A 112 2.66 5.52 -14.06
C ALA A 112 3.43 6.81 -14.40
N CYS A 113 4.01 7.46 -13.39
CA CYS A 113 4.87 8.62 -13.55
C CYS A 113 6.10 8.30 -14.40
N GLU A 114 6.86 7.24 -14.07
CA GLU A 114 8.05 6.86 -14.84
C GLU A 114 7.75 6.56 -16.32
N ALA A 115 6.57 6.01 -16.61
CA ALA A 115 6.13 5.72 -17.97
C ALA A 115 5.66 6.96 -18.76
N ASN A 116 5.20 8.01 -18.08
CA ASN A 116 4.53 9.16 -18.71
C ASN A 116 5.19 10.51 -18.41
N LYS A 117 6.25 10.55 -17.59
CA LYS A 117 6.90 11.80 -17.19
C LYS A 117 7.44 12.56 -18.39
N SER A 118 7.25 13.87 -18.35
CA SER A 118 7.83 14.77 -19.33
C SER A 118 9.33 14.93 -19.09
N LEU A 119 10.07 15.26 -20.16
CA LEU A 119 11.45 15.77 -20.01
C LEU A 119 11.48 17.16 -19.35
N ASN A 120 10.35 17.88 -19.37
CA ASN A 120 10.18 19.12 -18.65
C ASN A 120 9.77 18.83 -17.19
N PRO A 121 10.58 19.16 -16.18
CA PRO A 121 10.31 18.87 -14.77
C PRO A 121 9.13 19.66 -14.19
N PHE A 122 8.62 20.66 -14.90
CA PHE A 122 7.46 21.47 -14.48
C PHE A 122 6.11 20.93 -14.96
N VAL A 123 6.10 19.83 -15.72
CA VAL A 123 4.87 19.21 -16.25
C VAL A 123 4.60 17.94 -15.48
N ASP A 124 3.46 17.89 -14.80
CA ASP A 124 3.02 16.72 -14.05
C ASP A 124 2.56 15.63 -15.04
N TRP A 125 2.88 14.35 -14.77
CA TRP A 125 2.44 13.25 -15.64
C TRP A 125 0.91 13.14 -15.70
N ARG A 126 0.24 13.63 -14.65
CA ARG A 126 -1.22 13.68 -14.54
C ARG A 126 -1.85 14.71 -15.47
N ASP A 127 -1.12 15.74 -15.92
CA ASP A 127 -1.65 16.83 -16.76
C ASP A 127 -2.16 16.35 -18.12
N LYS A 128 -1.68 15.19 -18.59
CA LYS A 128 -2.08 14.58 -19.87
C LYS A 128 -3.01 13.39 -19.70
N GLN A 129 -3.34 13.02 -18.46
CA GLN A 129 -4.22 11.87 -18.20
C GLN A 129 -5.67 12.23 -18.47
N ARG A 130 -6.44 11.24 -18.92
CA ARG A 130 -7.90 11.31 -18.85
C ARG A 130 -8.35 11.15 -17.41
N VAL A 131 -9.49 11.74 -17.06
CA VAL A 131 -10.08 11.61 -15.72
C VAL A 131 -10.29 10.13 -15.36
N VAL A 132 -10.76 9.32 -16.32
CA VAL A 132 -10.99 7.89 -16.13
C VAL A 132 -9.68 7.12 -15.90
N ASP A 133 -8.61 7.47 -16.62
CA ASP A 133 -7.32 6.80 -16.47
C ASP A 133 -6.67 7.12 -15.13
N TYR A 134 -6.78 8.38 -14.68
CA TYR A 134 -6.41 8.81 -13.33
C TYR A 134 -7.15 8.01 -12.24
N MET A 135 -8.48 7.90 -12.34
CA MET A 135 -9.28 7.14 -11.36
C MET A 135 -8.92 5.65 -11.35
N LYS A 136 -8.61 5.06 -12.51
CA LYS A 136 -8.16 3.65 -12.61
C LYS A 136 -6.78 3.46 -11.97
N GLU A 137 -5.88 4.43 -12.12
CA GLU A 137 -4.57 4.43 -11.46
C GLU A 137 -4.71 4.45 -9.92
N GLU A 138 -5.50 5.39 -9.39
CA GLU A 138 -5.81 5.50 -7.96
C GLU A 138 -6.49 4.22 -7.43
N GLN A 139 -7.49 3.71 -8.14
CA GLN A 139 -8.16 2.46 -7.79
C GLN A 139 -7.17 1.29 -7.72
N ALA A 140 -6.22 1.20 -8.66
CA ALA A 140 -5.19 0.17 -8.66
C ALA A 140 -4.22 0.33 -7.47
N GLY A 141 -3.86 1.58 -7.11
CA GLY A 141 -3.11 1.89 -5.89
C GLY A 141 -3.82 1.37 -4.64
N TYR A 142 -5.09 1.73 -4.47
CA TYR A 142 -5.91 1.28 -3.35
C TYR A 142 -6.11 -0.25 -3.32
N ARG A 143 -6.22 -0.93 -4.45
CA ARG A 143 -6.30 -2.40 -4.49
C ARG A 143 -5.04 -3.06 -3.94
N LYS A 144 -3.85 -2.60 -4.37
CA LYS A 144 -2.58 -3.09 -3.81
C LYS A 144 -2.45 -2.79 -2.32
N GLU A 145 -2.87 -1.59 -1.92
CA GLU A 145 -2.88 -1.21 -0.52
C GLU A 145 -3.74 -2.17 0.30
N SER A 146 -4.98 -2.45 -0.15
CA SER A 146 -5.90 -3.38 0.50
C SER A 146 -5.29 -4.78 0.66
N GLU A 147 -4.69 -5.31 -0.40
CA GLU A 147 -4.03 -6.63 -0.37
C GLU A 147 -2.94 -6.70 0.70
N ARG A 148 -2.07 -5.67 0.78
CA ARG A 148 -1.04 -5.62 1.82
C ARG A 148 -1.64 -5.49 3.22
N LEU A 149 -2.61 -4.60 3.42
CA LEU A 149 -3.24 -4.39 4.72
C LEU A 149 -3.88 -5.68 5.25
N GLN A 150 -4.58 -6.41 4.37
CA GLN A 150 -5.16 -7.70 4.71
C GLN A 150 -4.09 -8.73 5.08
N GLN A 151 -2.97 -8.78 4.36
CA GLN A 151 -1.85 -9.66 4.70
C GLN A 151 -1.25 -9.31 6.08
N GLU A 152 -1.04 -8.04 6.39
CA GLU A 152 -0.52 -7.61 7.69
C GLU A 152 -1.49 -7.96 8.82
N LEU A 153 -2.79 -7.72 8.64
CA LEU A 153 -3.81 -8.12 9.63
C LEU A 153 -3.84 -9.64 9.84
N GLN A 154 -3.69 -10.44 8.77
CA GLN A 154 -3.63 -11.90 8.88
C GLN A 154 -2.36 -12.39 9.59
N LYS A 155 -1.21 -11.76 9.33
CA LYS A 155 0.04 -12.03 10.08
C LYS A 155 -0.17 -11.74 11.56
N MET A 156 -0.77 -10.61 11.91
CA MET A 156 -1.07 -10.29 13.31
C MET A 156 -1.96 -11.35 13.95
N LYS A 157 -3.05 -11.77 13.29
CA LYS A 157 -3.94 -12.82 13.81
C LYS A 157 -3.24 -14.16 14.01
N LYS A 158 -2.37 -14.57 13.08
CA LYS A 158 -1.71 -15.88 13.11
C LYS A 158 -0.57 -15.95 14.14
N TYR A 159 0.19 -14.87 14.32
CA TYR A 159 1.39 -14.87 15.16
C TYR A 159 1.18 -14.27 16.56
N CYS A 160 0.21 -13.37 16.72
CA CYS A 160 -0.05 -12.69 18.00
C CYS A 160 -1.09 -13.38 18.87
N SER A 161 -1.84 -14.35 18.34
CA SER A 161 -2.71 -15.26 19.11
C SER A 161 -1.96 -16.40 19.80
N LEU A 162 -0.67 -16.58 19.49
CA LEU A 162 0.15 -17.63 20.08
C LEU A 162 0.61 -17.24 21.49
N ASP A 163 0.49 -18.19 22.42
CA ASP A 163 1.07 -18.08 23.76
C ASP A 163 2.57 -17.73 23.67
N LYS A 164 3.05 -16.94 24.63
CA LYS A 164 4.43 -16.44 24.66
C LYS A 164 5.45 -17.58 24.57
N SER A 165 5.17 -18.73 25.19
CA SER A 165 6.03 -19.91 25.13
C SER A 165 6.10 -20.53 23.73
N ILE A 166 4.95 -20.60 23.04
CA ILE A 166 4.85 -21.14 21.66
C ILE A 166 5.57 -20.20 20.69
N ARG A 167 5.45 -18.89 20.89
CA ARG A 167 6.16 -17.89 20.08
C ARG A 167 7.68 -18.05 20.20
N TRP A 168 8.18 -18.15 21.42
CA TRP A 168 9.60 -18.42 21.71
C TRP A 168 10.09 -19.76 21.14
N ALA A 169 9.22 -20.78 21.12
CA ALA A 169 9.55 -22.07 20.53
C ALA A 169 9.68 -21.98 19.01
N LEU A 170 8.75 -21.28 18.34
CA LEU A 170 8.79 -21.06 16.89
C LEU A 170 9.97 -20.18 16.46
N GLU A 171 10.29 -19.13 17.22
CA GLU A 171 11.46 -18.28 16.96
C GLU A 171 12.76 -19.07 17.04
N ARG A 172 12.91 -19.92 18.08
CA ARG A 172 14.07 -20.81 18.19
C ARG A 172 14.14 -21.82 17.04
N ALA A 173 13.01 -22.43 16.68
CA ALA A 173 12.95 -23.37 15.57
C ALA A 173 13.33 -22.72 14.24
N ALA A 174 12.92 -21.48 13.98
CA ALA A 174 13.31 -20.73 12.79
C ALA A 174 14.82 -20.41 12.79
N ALA A 175 15.36 -19.95 13.92
CA ALA A 175 16.79 -19.66 14.07
C ALA A 175 17.67 -20.92 13.97
N ASP A 176 17.19 -22.07 14.48
CA ASP A 176 17.84 -23.37 14.31
C ASP A 176 17.84 -23.79 12.83
N ARG A 177 16.74 -23.53 12.11
CA ARG A 177 16.62 -23.86 10.69
C ARG A 177 17.57 -23.06 9.82
N GLU A 178 17.76 -21.78 10.12
CA GLU A 178 18.72 -20.93 9.41
C GLU A 178 20.16 -21.35 9.69
N ARG A 179 20.51 -21.61 10.96
CA ARG A 179 21.82 -22.15 11.33
C ARG A 179 22.12 -23.49 10.66
N LEU A 180 21.11 -24.37 10.55
CA LEU A 180 21.25 -25.63 9.82
C LEU A 180 21.50 -25.41 8.34
N LYS A 181 20.86 -24.41 7.74
CA LYS A 181 21.04 -24.07 6.33
C LYS A 181 22.44 -23.50 6.06
N GLU A 182 22.91 -22.58 6.91
CA GLU A 182 24.28 -22.04 6.88
C GLU A 182 25.31 -23.18 7.04
N ALA A 183 25.14 -24.05 8.03
CA ALA A 183 26.02 -25.20 8.21
C ALA A 183 26.01 -26.16 7.01
N TYR A 184 24.86 -26.33 6.34
CA TYR A 184 24.75 -27.17 5.15
C TYR A 184 25.46 -26.54 3.94
N GLU A 185 25.37 -25.23 3.80
CA GLU A 185 26.10 -24.47 2.78
C GLU A 185 27.61 -24.52 3.02
N ASP A 186 28.07 -24.38 4.27
CA ASP A 186 29.48 -24.49 4.65
C ASP A 186 30.05 -25.90 4.39
N VAL A 187 29.32 -26.95 4.78
CA VAL A 187 29.73 -28.34 4.51
C VAL A 187 29.80 -28.63 3.01
N ASN A 188 28.85 -28.12 2.23
CA ASN A 188 28.88 -28.27 0.77
C ASN A 188 30.00 -27.46 0.12
N GLY A 189 30.30 -26.27 0.66
CA GLY A 189 31.45 -25.46 0.26
C GLY A 189 32.77 -26.20 0.51
N LEU A 190 32.96 -26.74 1.72
CA LEU A 190 34.13 -27.54 2.10
C LEU A 190 34.28 -28.79 1.23
N ARG A 191 33.18 -29.50 0.93
CA ARG A 191 33.20 -30.67 0.02
C ARG A 191 33.62 -30.33 -1.42
N LYS A 192 33.37 -29.10 -1.89
CA LYS A 192 33.82 -28.64 -3.21
C LYS A 192 35.31 -28.29 -3.22
N VAL A 193 35.87 -27.85 -2.09
CA VAL A 193 37.30 -27.49 -1.97
C VAL A 193 38.19 -28.72 -1.78
N LEU A 194 37.65 -29.80 -1.21
CA LEU A 194 38.36 -31.07 -0.94
C LEU A 194 38.28 -32.09 -2.09
N ARG A 195 37.76 -31.71 -3.26
CA ARG A 195 37.76 -32.51 -4.50
C ARG A 195 38.68 -31.87 -5.52
#